data_AF-A0A3M1V8L6-F1
#
_entry.id   AF-A0A3M1V8L6-F1
#
_cell.length_a   1.000
_cell.length_b   1.000
_cell.length_c   1.000
_cell.angle_alpha   90.00
_cell.angle_beta   90.00
_cell.angle_gamma   90.00
#
_symmetry.space_group_name_H-M   'P 1'
#
loop_
_entity.id
_entity.type
_entity.pdbx_description
1 polymer ?
#
loop_
_entity_poly.entity_id
_entity_poly.type
_entity_poly.pdbx_seq_one_letter_code
_entity_poly.pdbx_strand_id
1 'polypeptide(L)'
;MSKQLASGKRKAPTTAVVHSRERRKFLKSVALGTGVVGFSLLGLLPPLSGDSLRLRPPGAIKTPEDEEKFLAACIKCGQCVQVCPVEAIKLGDLIDGAGVGVPHIEPREQACDFSCDGLQCVLACP
;
A
#
# COMPACT_ATOMS: atom_id res chain seq x y z
N MET A 1 84.76 11.78 4.29
CA MET A 1 84.20 10.58 4.95
C MET A 1 82.92 10.98 5.65
N SER A 2 81.84 10.30 5.28
CA SER A 2 80.44 10.69 5.41
C SER A 2 79.94 10.86 6.85
N LYS A 3 79.27 11.98 7.13
CA LYS A 3 78.39 12.12 8.31
C LYS A 3 77.00 11.61 7.92
N GLN A 4 76.55 10.51 8.54
CA GLN A 4 75.19 9.98 8.43
C GLN A 4 74.19 10.94 9.08
N LEU A 5 73.19 11.35 8.30
CA LEU A 5 71.95 11.98 8.75
C LEU A 5 70.79 11.09 8.30
N ALA A 6 70.18 10.37 9.24
CA ALA A 6 68.90 9.67 9.11
C ALA A 6 68.49 9.21 10.52
N SER A 7 67.23 9.16 10.95
CA SER A 7 65.94 9.54 10.41
C SER A 7 64.99 9.44 11.62
N GLY A 8 64.44 10.56 12.08
CA GLY A 8 63.45 10.57 13.17
C GLY A 8 62.04 10.34 12.60
N LYS A 9 61.54 9.09 12.68
CA LYS A 9 60.17 8.72 12.30
C LYS A 9 59.14 9.57 13.09
N ARG A 10 58.35 10.40 12.39
CA ARG A 10 57.15 11.02 12.97
C ARG A 10 56.01 9.99 12.98
N LYS A 11 55.51 9.61 14.15
CA LYS A 11 54.32 8.75 14.29
C LYS A 11 53.05 9.60 14.09
N ALA A 12 52.16 9.15 13.22
CA ALA A 12 50.85 9.78 12.98
C ALA A 12 49.90 9.56 14.18
N PRO A 13 49.01 10.52 14.51
CA PRO A 13 48.12 10.42 15.66
C PRO A 13 47.01 9.40 15.41
N THR A 14 47.03 8.31 16.16
CA THR A 14 46.10 7.17 16.09
C THR A 14 44.67 7.51 16.51
N THR A 15 44.43 8.66 17.14
CA THR A 15 43.14 9.03 17.75
C THR A 15 42.07 9.45 16.74
N ALA A 16 42.42 10.14 15.65
CA ALA A 16 41.45 10.62 14.67
C ALA A 16 40.80 9.47 13.86
N VAL A 17 41.56 8.41 13.57
CA VAL A 17 41.10 7.25 12.79
C VAL A 17 40.11 6.39 13.59
N VAL A 18 40.35 6.19 14.89
CA VAL A 18 39.47 5.40 15.78
C VAL A 18 38.11 6.07 15.93
N HIS A 19 38.08 7.39 16.11
CA HIS A 19 36.84 8.15 16.23
C HIS A 19 35.95 8.06 14.98
N SER A 20 36.57 8.00 13.79
CA SER A 20 35.85 7.85 12.51
C SER A 20 35.20 6.46 12.35
N ARG A 21 35.83 5.40 12.90
CA ARG A 21 35.32 4.02 12.89
C ARG A 21 34.13 3.86 13.82
N GLU A 22 34.21 4.41 15.03
CA GLU A 22 33.13 4.33 16.03
C GLU A 22 31.88 5.11 15.59
N ARG A 23 32.06 6.32 15.02
CA ARG A 23 30.95 7.07 14.40
C ARG A 23 30.27 6.28 13.28
N ARG A 24 31.05 5.58 12.44
CA ARG A 24 30.51 4.77 11.33
C ARG A 24 29.76 3.53 11.82
N LYS A 25 30.22 2.88 12.89
CA LYS A 25 29.49 1.77 13.53
C LYS A 25 28.17 2.25 14.13
N PHE A 26 28.19 3.38 14.83
CA PHE A 26 26.99 3.98 15.42
C PHE A 26 25.94 4.34 14.35
N LEU A 27 26.35 5.00 13.26
CA LEU A 27 25.43 5.32 12.15
C LEU A 27 24.85 4.06 11.50
N LYS A 28 25.65 2.99 11.36
CA LYS A 28 25.16 1.71 10.82
C LYS A 28 24.16 1.02 11.75
N SER A 29 24.42 1.01 13.06
CA SER A 29 23.49 0.41 14.02
C SER A 29 22.17 1.19 14.10
N VAL A 30 22.24 2.52 14.04
CA VAL A 30 21.02 3.36 13.99
C VAL A 30 20.25 3.11 12.70
N ALA A 31 20.92 3.12 11.53
CA ALA A 31 20.26 2.89 10.25
C ALA A 31 19.61 1.50 10.15
N LEU A 32 20.26 0.46 10.67
CA LEU A 32 19.68 -0.88 10.74
C LEU A 32 18.51 -0.93 11.72
N GLY A 33 18.64 -0.32 12.90
CA GLY A 33 17.57 -0.28 13.91
C GLY A 33 16.32 0.44 13.41
N THR A 34 16.48 1.65 12.85
CA THR A 34 15.36 2.41 12.29
C THR A 34 14.80 1.75 11.03
N GLY A 35 15.64 1.12 10.21
CA GLY A 35 15.22 0.36 9.04
C GLY A 35 14.33 -0.84 9.41
N VAL A 36 14.76 -1.65 10.38
CA VAL A 36 13.99 -2.83 10.83
C VAL A 36 12.68 -2.41 11.49
N VAL A 37 12.71 -1.43 12.40
CA VAL A 37 11.50 -0.95 13.08
C VAL A 37 10.55 -0.28 12.10
N GLY A 38 11.07 0.59 11.23
CA GLY A 38 10.27 1.27 10.21
C GLY A 38 9.61 0.30 9.22
N PHE A 39 10.34 -0.72 8.77
CA PHE A 39 9.78 -1.74 7.88
C PHE A 39 8.73 -2.61 8.58
N SER A 40 8.97 -2.99 9.85
CA SER A 40 8.03 -3.81 10.62
C SER A 40 6.71 -3.10 10.88
N LEU A 41 6.72 -1.76 10.99
CA LEU A 41 5.53 -0.94 11.18
C LEU A 41 4.84 -0.51 9.88
N LEU A 42 5.37 -0.90 8.72
CA LEU A 42 4.83 -0.47 7.42
C LEU A 42 3.38 -0.94 7.19
N GLY A 43 3.01 -2.09 7.77
CA GLY A 43 1.63 -2.60 7.71
C GLY A 43 0.62 -1.86 8.59
N LEU A 44 1.08 -0.95 9.47
CA LEU A 44 0.21 -0.10 10.29
C LEU A 44 -0.12 1.23 9.62
N LEU A 45 0.61 1.58 8.54
CA LEU A 45 0.33 2.77 7.78
C LEU A 45 -0.88 2.50 6.87
N PRO A 46 -1.91 3.38 6.91
CA PRO A 46 -3.01 3.26 5.96
C PRO A 46 -2.45 3.42 4.54
N PRO A 47 -3.02 2.69 3.56
CA PRO A 47 -2.61 2.83 2.18
C PRO A 47 -2.76 4.30 1.76
N LEU A 48 -1.69 4.89 1.23
CA LEU A 48 -1.69 6.25 0.68
C LEU A 48 -2.42 6.34 -0.67
N SER A 49 -2.92 5.22 -1.18
CA SER A 49 -3.65 5.11 -2.44
C SER A 49 -5.07 5.62 -2.23
N GLY A 50 -5.33 6.77 -2.85
CA GLY A 50 -6.42 7.66 -2.52
C GLY A 50 -7.82 7.13 -2.78
N ASP A 51 -8.76 7.84 -2.18
CA ASP A 51 -10.20 7.82 -2.45
C ASP A 51 -10.49 7.98 -3.95
N SER A 52 -10.33 6.92 -4.72
CA SER A 52 -10.99 6.82 -6.01
C SER A 52 -12.46 6.61 -5.68
N LEU A 53 -13.26 7.66 -5.81
CA LEU A 53 -14.72 7.59 -5.77
C LEU A 53 -15.17 6.54 -6.79
N ARG A 54 -15.35 5.31 -6.32
CA ARG A 54 -15.79 4.17 -7.11
C ARG A 54 -17.30 4.19 -7.16
N LEU A 55 -17.85 4.11 -8.37
CA LEU A 55 -19.29 3.89 -8.49
C LEU A 55 -19.59 2.47 -8.04
N ARG A 56 -20.43 2.35 -7.01
CA ARG A 56 -20.91 1.06 -6.53
C ARG A 56 -22.17 0.64 -7.29
N PRO A 57 -22.46 -0.68 -7.34
CA PRO A 57 -23.72 -1.17 -7.88
C PRO A 57 -24.92 -0.52 -7.19
N PRO A 58 -26.08 -0.44 -7.87
CA PRO A 58 -27.29 0.03 -7.22
C PRO A 58 -27.60 -0.84 -6.00
N GLY A 59 -28.07 -0.20 -4.92
CA GLY A 59 -28.38 -0.89 -3.65
C GLY A 59 -27.19 -1.12 -2.71
N ALA A 60 -25.94 -0.92 -3.14
CA ALA A 60 -24.75 -1.14 -2.31
C ALA A 60 -24.48 -0.02 -1.29
N ILE A 61 -24.43 1.24 -1.74
CA ILE A 61 -24.26 2.44 -0.88
C ILE A 61 -25.29 3.51 -1.23
N LYS A 62 -25.66 4.34 -0.26
CA LYS A 62 -26.55 5.50 -0.47
C LYS A 62 -25.75 6.79 -0.68
N THR A 63 -24.66 6.95 0.06
CA THR A 63 -23.76 8.11 -0.02
C THR A 63 -22.30 7.62 -0.02
N PRO A 64 -21.35 8.44 -0.50
CA PRO A 64 -19.92 8.12 -0.41
C PRO A 64 -19.42 7.88 1.02
N GLU A 65 -20.07 8.49 2.03
CA GLU A 65 -19.72 8.36 3.45
C GLU A 65 -20.04 6.97 4.03
N ASP A 66 -20.94 6.21 3.38
CA ASP A 66 -21.32 4.86 3.83
C ASP A 66 -20.38 3.76 3.28
N GLU A 67 -19.31 4.11 2.58
CA GLU A 67 -18.37 3.17 1.97
C GLU A 67 -17.76 2.20 2.98
N GLU A 68 -17.34 2.66 4.16
CA GLU A 68 -16.77 1.78 5.20
C GLU A 68 -17.77 0.72 5.68
N LYS A 69 -19.06 1.10 5.83
CA LYS A 69 -20.12 0.17 6.23
C LYS A 69 -20.36 -0.88 5.15
N PHE A 70 -20.30 -0.46 3.89
CA PHE A 70 -20.41 -1.38 2.76
C PHE A 70 -19.22 -2.34 2.67
N LEU A 71 -17.99 -1.86 2.86
CA LEU A 71 -16.79 -2.71 2.93
C LEU A 71 -16.89 -3.74 4.05
N ALA A 72 -17.50 -3.40 5.19
CA ALA A 72 -17.73 -4.33 6.28
C ALA A 72 -18.85 -5.35 5.99
N ALA A 73 -19.87 -4.99 5.22
CA ALA A 73 -20.98 -5.87 4.85
C ALA A 73 -20.64 -6.79 3.66
N CYS A 74 -19.82 -6.32 2.72
CA CYS A 74 -19.47 -7.06 1.53
C CYS A 74 -18.61 -8.29 1.86
N ILE A 75 -19.20 -9.48 1.78
CA ILE A 75 -18.49 -10.75 1.99
C ILE A 75 -17.65 -11.21 0.78
N LYS A 76 -17.53 -10.38 -0.26
CA LYS A 76 -16.71 -10.64 -1.46
C LYS A 76 -17.07 -11.94 -2.19
N CYS A 77 -18.36 -12.29 -2.22
CA CYS A 77 -18.86 -13.51 -2.86
C CYS A 77 -18.93 -13.45 -4.39
N GLY A 78 -18.95 -12.25 -4.98
CA GLY A 78 -18.99 -12.04 -6.43
C GLY A 78 -20.34 -12.29 -7.11
N GLN A 79 -21.42 -12.59 -6.37
CA GLN A 79 -22.70 -12.92 -7.05
C GLN A 79 -23.35 -11.78 -7.82
N CYS A 80 -23.16 -10.54 -7.36
CA CYS A 80 -23.61 -9.37 -8.11
C CYS A 80 -23.02 -9.28 -9.53
N VAL A 81 -21.78 -9.79 -9.74
CA VAL A 81 -21.14 -9.84 -11.04
C VAL A 81 -21.73 -10.94 -11.91
N GLN A 82 -21.96 -12.13 -11.34
CA GLN A 82 -22.47 -13.29 -12.08
C GLN A 82 -23.89 -13.08 -12.62
N VAL A 83 -24.72 -12.33 -11.90
CA VAL A 83 -26.11 -12.06 -12.30
C VAL A 83 -26.27 -10.78 -13.13
N CYS A 84 -25.21 -10.01 -13.37
CA CYS A 84 -25.31 -8.78 -14.14
C CYS A 84 -25.30 -9.11 -15.64
N PRO A 85 -26.43 -8.97 -16.37
CA PRO A 85 -26.53 -9.45 -17.75
C PRO A 85 -25.75 -8.59 -18.75
N VAL A 86 -25.48 -7.32 -18.39
CA VAL A 86 -24.67 -6.39 -19.19
C VAL A 86 -23.20 -6.35 -18.75
N GLU A 87 -22.81 -7.16 -17.75
CA GLU A 87 -21.43 -7.24 -17.26
C GLU A 87 -20.84 -5.89 -16.82
N ALA A 88 -21.69 -4.99 -16.30
CA ALA A 88 -21.28 -3.65 -15.86
C ALA A 88 -20.49 -3.63 -14.54
N ILE A 89 -20.59 -4.70 -13.74
CA ILE A 89 -19.98 -4.78 -12.41
C ILE A 89 -18.68 -5.57 -12.51
N LYS A 90 -17.60 -4.99 -11.99
CA LYS A 90 -16.28 -5.62 -11.87
C LYS A 90 -15.89 -5.74 -10.40
N LEU A 91 -14.97 -6.65 -10.10
CA LEU A 91 -14.38 -6.77 -8.76
C LEU A 91 -13.06 -6.00 -8.71
N GLY A 92 -12.79 -5.35 -7.58
CA GLY A 92 -11.49 -4.73 -7.32
C GLY A 92 -10.35 -5.76 -7.34
N ASP A 93 -9.20 -5.35 -7.87
CA ASP A 93 -8.00 -6.16 -8.03
C ASP A 93 -7.11 -6.09 -6.77
N LEU A 94 -6.02 -6.85 -6.73
CA LEU A 94 -5.06 -6.98 -5.62
C LEU A 94 -4.49 -5.64 -5.13
N ILE A 95 -4.44 -4.64 -6.01
CA ILE A 95 -3.92 -3.31 -5.69
C ILE A 95 -4.94 -2.40 -5.00
N ASP A 96 -6.21 -2.81 -4.91
CA ASP A 96 -7.31 -2.00 -4.37
C ASP A 96 -7.43 -2.03 -2.84
N GLY A 97 -6.49 -2.65 -2.15
CA GLY A 97 -6.43 -2.69 -0.68
C GLY A 97 -7.73 -3.23 -0.06
N ALA A 98 -8.46 -2.39 0.66
CA ALA A 98 -9.75 -2.78 1.25
C ALA A 98 -10.80 -3.17 0.18
N GLY A 99 -10.69 -2.58 -1.02
CA GLY A 99 -11.56 -2.79 -2.17
C GLY A 99 -11.29 -4.08 -2.97
N VAL A 100 -10.27 -4.87 -2.63
CA VAL A 100 -9.99 -6.16 -3.30
C VAL A 100 -11.23 -7.05 -3.23
N GLY A 101 -11.74 -7.53 -4.36
CA GLY A 101 -12.94 -8.37 -4.40
C GLY A 101 -14.26 -7.65 -4.07
N VAL A 102 -14.24 -6.32 -3.94
CA VAL A 102 -15.42 -5.50 -3.70
C VAL A 102 -15.93 -4.98 -5.05
N PRO A 103 -17.25 -5.05 -5.33
CA PRO A 103 -17.77 -4.70 -6.64
C PRO A 103 -17.77 -3.19 -6.90
N HIS A 104 -17.39 -2.79 -8.11
CA HIS A 104 -17.47 -1.42 -8.62
C HIS A 104 -17.88 -1.41 -10.09
N ILE A 105 -18.28 -0.24 -10.59
CA ILE A 105 -18.67 0.00 -11.98
C ILE A 105 -17.69 1.01 -12.59
N GLU A 106 -17.31 0.76 -13.84
CA GLU A 106 -16.52 1.66 -14.68
C GLU A 106 -17.39 2.18 -15.82
N PRO A 107 -18.15 3.28 -15.62
CA PRO A 107 -19.24 3.67 -16.52
C PRO A 107 -18.77 4.06 -17.93
N ARG A 108 -17.46 4.32 -18.08
CA ARG A 108 -16.84 4.64 -19.37
C ARG A 108 -16.60 3.40 -20.23
N GLU A 109 -16.44 2.24 -19.61
CA GLU A 109 -16.23 0.98 -20.32
C GLU A 109 -17.56 0.25 -20.52
N GLN A 110 -18.32 0.09 -19.42
CA GLN A 110 -19.66 -0.45 -19.46
C GLN A 110 -20.51 0.20 -18.38
N ALA A 111 -21.60 0.84 -18.79
CA ALA A 111 -22.52 1.49 -17.88
C ALA A 111 -23.54 0.49 -17.33
N CYS A 112 -24.07 0.78 -16.14
CA CYS A 112 -25.22 0.07 -15.62
C CYS A 112 -26.45 0.40 -16.47
N ASP A 113 -26.95 -0.58 -17.22
CA ASP A 113 -28.24 -0.49 -17.88
C ASP A 113 -29.35 -0.85 -16.88
N PHE A 114 -30.08 0.15 -16.39
CA PHE A 114 -31.18 -0.05 -15.43
C PHE A 114 -32.36 -0.84 -16.04
N SER A 115 -32.28 -1.20 -17.32
CA SER A 115 -33.29 -1.97 -18.06
C SER A 115 -33.23 -3.48 -17.80
N CYS A 116 -32.26 -3.96 -17.03
CA CYS A 116 -32.18 -5.38 -16.65
C CYS A 116 -33.39 -5.78 -15.78
N ASP A 117 -34.00 -6.96 -16.03
CA ASP A 117 -35.20 -7.51 -15.37
C ASP A 117 -35.10 -7.61 -13.81
N GLY A 118 -35.13 -6.47 -13.12
CA GLY A 118 -35.31 -6.36 -11.68
C GLY A 118 -34.07 -6.09 -10.83
N LEU A 119 -33.01 -5.45 -11.36
CA LEU A 119 -31.77 -5.20 -10.60
C LEU A 119 -31.28 -6.48 -9.90
N GLN A 120 -31.08 -7.55 -10.68
CA GLN A 120 -30.77 -8.88 -10.14
C GLN A 120 -29.57 -8.90 -9.19
N CYS A 121 -28.59 -8.00 -9.39
CA CYS A 121 -27.45 -7.83 -8.51
C CYS A 121 -27.83 -7.45 -7.07
N VAL A 122 -28.93 -6.71 -6.87
CA VAL A 122 -29.47 -6.36 -5.54
C VAL A 122 -30.11 -7.58 -4.90
N LEU A 123 -30.87 -8.36 -5.68
CA LEU A 123 -31.56 -9.55 -5.19
C LEU A 123 -30.62 -10.71 -4.87
N ALA A 124 -29.48 -10.78 -5.56
CA ALA A 124 -28.45 -11.79 -5.34
C ALA A 124 -27.45 -11.43 -4.22
N CYS A 125 -27.50 -10.20 -3.70
CA CYS A 125 -26.61 -9.77 -2.61
C CYS A 125 -27.10 -10.35 -1.26
N PRO A 126 -26.32 -11.21 -0.59
CA PRO A 126 -26.71 -11.80 0.69
C PRO A 126 -26.56 -10.83 1.87
#